data_AF-A0AA39JCA3-F1
#
_entry.id   AF-A0AA39JCA3-F1
#
_cell.length_a   1.000
_cell.length_b   1.000
_cell.length_c   1.000
_cell.angle_alpha   90.00
_cell.angle_beta   90.00
_cell.angle_gamma   90.00
#
_symmetry.space_group_name_H-M   'P 1'
#
loop_
_entity.id
_entity.type
_entity.pdbx_description
1 polymer ?
#
loop_
_entity_poly.entity_id
_entity_poly.type
_entity_poly.pdbx_seq_one_letter_code
_entity_poly.pdbx_strand_id
1 'polypeptide(L)'
;MTQYWEPGTQYNHGDIVQYNGHRYKIIQPHSSQSDWLPTTLPLCGDASQMKIILANATTLVINRAITRDSSSSNTSLHPHLRSNLTTMNAPDKKPDHKAWFDFDGEKKHQLEVGGGLVAGAALLGAGYLAFKGHKKSEEEKKAQTWALQNWLQDAQARTEQYRHNGPRGPAEWILNQGKNIPHNAIVVGREHDWTLYICRAFYEGGIQIGKASDVFKKGAVIGYDDEEIHLDTYEILVGDMRGLRWVDASGRLDVAALGARPVEGGRESDGTPLYIAEAPHKGAVHPGKASSKLDGAVIPYDNHEKTVHNYRVLCYA
;
A
#
# COMPACT_ATOMS: atom_id res chain seq x y z
N MET A 1 24.60 15.73 5.66
CA MET A 1 24.62 15.67 4.18
C MET A 1 23.87 14.40 3.77
N THR A 2 23.13 14.40 2.67
CA THR A 2 22.51 13.15 2.17
C THR A 2 23.60 12.29 1.55
N GLN A 3 23.73 11.04 1.95
CA GLN A 3 24.61 10.07 1.29
C GLN A 3 23.77 9.17 0.37
N TYR A 4 24.40 8.62 -0.67
CA TYR A 4 23.78 7.52 -1.43
C TYR A 4 23.79 6.25 -0.58
N TRP A 5 22.82 5.36 -0.80
CA TRP A 5 22.88 4.05 -0.19
C TRP A 5 24.01 3.23 -0.84
N GLU A 6 24.86 2.66 0.00
CA GLU A 6 26.06 1.90 -0.39
C GLU A 6 26.09 0.58 0.41
N PRO A 7 26.40 -0.58 -0.21
CA PRO A 7 26.64 -1.84 0.50
C PRO A 7 27.83 -1.77 1.46
N GLY A 8 27.81 -2.55 2.55
CA GLY A 8 28.90 -2.63 3.52
C GLY A 8 29.06 -1.40 4.42
N THR A 9 28.10 -0.47 4.37
CA THR A 9 28.14 0.81 5.09
C THR A 9 27.31 0.73 6.38
N GLN A 10 27.89 1.22 7.48
CA GLN A 10 27.19 1.34 8.76
C GLN A 10 26.28 2.58 8.76
N TYR A 11 24.98 2.36 8.99
CA TYR A 11 23.99 3.42 9.12
C TYR A 11 23.45 3.52 10.55
N ASN A 12 23.24 4.74 11.02
CA ASN A 12 22.78 5.08 12.37
C ASN A 12 21.32 5.54 12.39
N HIS A 13 20.70 5.48 13.56
CA HIS A 13 19.32 5.97 13.74
C HIS A 13 19.25 7.47 13.44
N GLY A 14 18.43 7.83 12.45
CA GLY A 14 18.20 9.20 12.02
C GLY A 14 18.87 9.56 10.70
N ASP A 15 19.80 8.74 10.21
CA ASP A 15 20.50 8.97 8.94
C ASP A 15 19.51 8.99 7.76
N ILE A 16 19.85 9.76 6.72
CA ILE A 16 19.04 9.92 5.51
C ILE A 16 19.88 9.52 4.30
N VAL A 17 19.46 8.43 3.65
CA VAL A 17 20.13 7.85 2.48
C VAL A 17 19.25 8.00 1.23
N GLN A 18 19.87 8.12 0.05
CA GLN A 18 19.17 8.16 -1.23
C GLN A 18 19.40 6.87 -2.03
N TYR A 19 18.32 6.27 -2.52
CA TYR A 19 18.34 5.06 -3.37
C TYR A 19 17.22 5.13 -4.42
N ASN A 20 17.52 4.80 -5.68
CA ASN A 20 16.61 4.93 -6.83
C ASN A 20 15.86 6.28 -6.92
N GLY A 21 16.50 7.38 -6.50
CA GLY A 21 15.91 8.72 -6.45
C GLY A 21 15.13 9.06 -5.18
N HIS A 22 14.67 8.06 -4.43
CA HIS A 22 13.92 8.22 -3.18
C HIS A 22 14.83 8.39 -1.96
N ARG A 23 14.35 9.07 -0.91
CA ARG A 23 15.10 9.27 0.34
C ARG A 23 14.47 8.49 1.49
N TYR A 24 15.29 7.68 2.15
CA TYR A 24 14.90 6.81 3.25
C TYR A 24 15.52 7.32 4.54
N LYS A 25 14.73 7.37 5.62
CA LYS A 25 15.24 7.64 6.96
C LYS A 25 15.46 6.33 7.70
N ILE A 26 16.68 6.13 8.17
CA ILE A 26 17.07 5.00 9.00
C ILE A 26 16.46 5.19 10.39
N ILE A 27 15.72 4.21 10.89
CA ILE A 27 15.14 4.23 12.25
C ILE A 27 15.56 3.03 13.11
N GLN A 28 16.41 2.16 12.57
CA GLN A 28 17.10 1.10 13.31
C GLN A 28 18.52 1.00 12.75
N PRO A 29 19.58 1.20 13.57
CA PRO A 29 20.96 1.13 13.11
C PRO A 29 21.32 -0.27 12.61
N HIS A 30 22.08 -0.36 11.52
CA HIS A 30 22.54 -1.62 10.93
C HIS A 30 23.70 -1.37 9.96
N SER A 31 24.43 -2.43 9.61
CA SER A 31 25.34 -2.42 8.46
C SER A 31 24.60 -2.92 7.23
N SER A 32 24.67 -2.21 6.09
CA SER A 32 24.06 -2.67 4.84
C SER A 32 24.80 -3.89 4.29
N GLN A 33 24.06 -4.87 3.76
CA GLN A 33 24.61 -6.03 3.05
C GLN A 33 24.35 -5.89 1.54
N SER A 34 25.16 -6.54 0.70
CA SER A 34 25.10 -6.39 -0.77
C SER A 34 23.82 -6.94 -1.42
N ASP A 35 23.10 -7.79 -0.71
CA ASP A 35 21.83 -8.41 -1.04
C ASP A 35 20.62 -7.72 -0.38
N TRP A 36 20.86 -6.68 0.44
CA TRP A 36 19.83 -5.97 1.20
C TRP A 36 19.61 -4.56 0.63
N LEU A 37 18.61 -4.39 -0.24
CA LEU A 37 18.29 -3.09 -0.86
C LEU A 37 17.20 -2.35 -0.06
N PRO A 38 17.14 -1.00 -0.05
CA PRO A 38 16.07 -0.24 0.58
C PRO A 38 14.64 -0.51 0.05
N THR A 39 14.53 -1.24 -1.06
CA THR A 39 13.28 -1.71 -1.68
C THR A 39 12.93 -3.18 -1.36
N THR A 40 13.80 -3.91 -0.66
CA THR A 40 13.56 -5.31 -0.28
C THR A 40 13.27 -5.41 1.22
N LEU A 41 12.03 -5.74 1.57
CA LEU A 41 11.73 -6.30 2.90
C LEU A 41 12.51 -7.62 3.04
N PRO A 42 13.16 -7.87 4.20
CA PRO A 42 14.14 -8.94 4.30
C PRO A 42 13.54 -10.33 4.09
N LEU A 43 14.28 -11.16 3.34
CA LEU A 43 14.23 -12.60 3.51
C LEU A 43 15.05 -12.98 4.75
N CYS A 44 14.72 -14.13 5.33
CA CYS A 44 15.32 -14.71 6.55
C CYS A 44 14.84 -14.08 7.87
N GLY A 45 14.53 -14.94 8.83
CA GLY A 45 13.81 -14.57 10.05
C GLY A 45 14.73 -14.24 11.21
N ASP A 46 14.61 -13.01 11.70
CA ASP A 46 14.56 -12.76 13.14
C ASP A 46 13.63 -11.57 13.40
N ALA A 47 12.64 -11.73 14.29
CA ALA A 47 11.44 -10.88 14.34
C ALA A 47 11.65 -9.56 15.13
N SER A 48 12.81 -8.92 14.95
CA SER A 48 13.25 -7.75 15.73
C SER A 48 13.76 -6.58 14.88
N GLN A 49 13.61 -6.63 13.55
CA GLN A 49 14.25 -5.69 12.62
C GLN A 49 13.25 -4.97 11.68
N MET A 50 13.18 -3.65 11.85
CA MET A 50 12.78 -2.60 10.90
C MET A 50 11.29 -2.34 10.57
N LYS A 51 10.88 -1.10 10.86
CA LYS A 51 10.14 -0.25 9.90
C LYS A 51 11.18 0.62 9.16
N ILE A 52 10.87 1.14 7.98
CA ILE A 52 11.62 2.23 7.31
C ILE A 52 10.60 3.28 6.87
N ILE A 53 10.93 4.57 7.05
CA ILE A 53 10.04 5.69 6.71
C ILE A 53 10.73 6.53 5.63
N LEU A 54 10.08 6.72 4.47
CA LEU A 54 10.56 7.70 3.47
C LEU A 54 10.38 9.12 4.03
N ALA A 55 11.42 9.93 3.91
CA ALA A 55 11.40 11.33 4.33
C ALA A 55 11.24 12.26 3.12
N ASN A 56 10.00 12.62 2.80
CA ASN A 56 9.72 13.62 1.76
C ASN A 56 10.14 15.04 2.19
N ALA A 57 10.42 15.89 1.21
CA ALA A 57 11.26 17.09 1.38
C ALA A 57 10.49 18.37 1.76
N THR A 58 9.63 18.36 2.78
CA THR A 58 8.80 19.55 3.10
C THR A 58 8.48 19.77 4.58
N THR A 59 9.41 19.50 5.50
CA THR A 59 9.31 20.04 6.88
C THR A 59 10.69 20.29 7.48
N LEU A 60 11.17 21.54 7.38
CA LEU A 60 12.37 21.98 8.10
C LEU A 60 12.15 23.39 8.67
N VAL A 61 11.13 23.50 9.52
CA VAL A 61 10.96 24.61 10.47
C VAL A 61 10.50 24.02 11.80
N ILE A 62 10.93 24.61 12.92
CA ILE A 62 10.46 24.37 14.30
C ILE A 62 10.88 23.01 14.92
N ASN A 63 12.14 22.89 15.35
CA ASN A 63 12.53 22.94 16.78
C ASN A 63 13.94 22.41 17.07
N ARG A 64 14.82 23.30 17.56
CA ARG A 64 15.61 23.10 18.80
C ARG A 64 16.35 24.39 19.18
N ALA A 65 15.70 25.19 20.01
CA ALA A 65 16.44 25.94 21.03
C ALA A 65 16.69 25.00 22.24
N ILE A 66 17.58 25.42 23.13
CA ILE A 66 17.94 24.73 24.39
C ILE A 66 18.79 23.45 24.21
N THR A 67 20.09 23.64 23.98
CA THR A 67 21.09 23.17 24.95
C THR A 67 22.08 24.31 25.20
N ARG A 68 22.48 24.50 26.45
CA ARG A 68 23.61 25.39 26.80
C ARG A 68 24.90 24.62 26.51
N ASP A 69 25.88 25.25 25.89
CA ASP A 69 27.19 25.37 26.52
C ASP A 69 27.98 26.58 26.01
N SER A 70 29.07 26.86 26.70
CA SER A 70 29.87 28.08 26.66
C SER A 70 31.06 27.97 25.70
N SER A 71 31.32 29.05 24.95
CA SER A 71 32.67 29.52 24.63
C SER A 71 32.62 30.89 23.94
N SER A 72 33.68 31.67 24.12
CA SER A 72 33.75 33.10 23.83
C SER A 72 34.54 33.43 22.57
N SER A 73 34.04 34.38 21.76
CA SER A 73 34.90 35.38 21.10
C SER A 73 34.08 36.56 20.56
N ASN A 74 34.51 37.78 20.87
CA ASN A 74 33.89 39.03 20.41
C ASN A 74 34.07 39.28 18.90
N THR A 75 33.03 39.79 18.24
CA THR A 75 33.16 40.89 17.26
C THR A 75 31.85 41.68 17.23
N SER A 76 31.92 43.01 17.09
CA SER A 76 30.79 43.95 17.25
C SER A 76 30.53 44.81 16.01
N LEU A 77 29.39 45.52 16.00
CA LEU A 77 28.92 46.58 15.05
C LEU A 77 28.17 46.02 13.80
N HIS A 78 27.03 46.57 13.32
CA HIS A 78 26.25 47.78 13.66
C HIS A 78 24.71 47.51 13.56
N PRO A 79 23.81 48.40 14.06
CA PRO A 79 22.38 48.08 14.27
C PRO A 79 21.37 48.90 13.45
N HIS A 80 20.44 48.21 12.77
CA HIS A 80 19.17 48.74 12.23
C HIS A 80 18.18 47.54 12.08
N LEU A 81 16.86 47.59 12.38
CA LEU A 81 15.99 48.60 13.03
C LEU A 81 15.15 47.93 14.15
N ARG A 82 14.16 48.65 14.72
CA ARG A 82 13.02 48.12 15.49
C ARG A 82 11.72 48.70 14.93
N SER A 83 10.67 47.87 14.81
CA SER A 83 9.21 48.18 14.77
C SER A 83 8.49 47.03 14.02
N ASN A 84 7.31 46.52 14.37
CA ASN A 84 6.41 46.70 15.52
C ASN A 84 5.83 45.33 15.93
N LEU A 85 5.67 45.06 17.23
CA LEU A 85 4.71 44.05 17.69
C LEU A 85 3.44 44.78 18.13
N THR A 86 2.37 44.62 17.37
CA THR A 86 1.02 45.02 17.80
C THR A 86 0.33 43.81 18.39
N THR A 87 0.16 43.81 19.72
CA THR A 87 -0.66 42.79 20.40
C THR A 87 -2.12 42.94 19.95
N MET A 88 -2.68 41.91 19.32
CA MET A 88 -4.14 41.79 19.14
C MET A 88 -4.65 40.61 19.96
N ASN A 89 -5.64 40.91 20.80
CA ASN A 89 -6.25 39.94 21.72
C ASN A 89 -7.01 38.85 20.94
N ALA A 90 -7.04 37.65 21.52
CA ALA A 90 -7.79 36.54 20.95
C ALA A 90 -9.31 36.82 20.94
N PRO A 91 -10.02 36.61 19.81
CA PRO A 91 -11.47 36.60 19.79
C PRO A 91 -12.00 35.25 20.31
N ASP A 92 -12.74 35.30 21.41
CA ASP A 92 -13.51 34.16 21.93
C ASP A 92 -14.62 33.77 20.93
N LYS A 93 -14.39 32.71 20.15
CA LYS A 93 -15.43 31.97 19.41
C LYS A 93 -14.94 30.56 19.13
N LYS A 94 -15.66 29.55 19.65
CA LYS A 94 -15.48 28.16 19.20
C LYS A 94 -15.77 28.09 17.70
N PRO A 95 -14.84 27.61 16.85
CA PRO A 95 -15.13 27.44 15.43
C PRO A 95 -16.12 26.29 15.22
N ASP A 96 -17.06 26.51 14.32
CA ASP A 96 -18.09 25.55 13.94
C ASP A 96 -17.48 24.33 13.24
N HIS A 97 -17.95 23.13 13.57
CA HIS A 97 -17.38 21.86 13.12
C HIS A 97 -17.83 21.49 11.70
N LYS A 98 -17.38 22.24 10.68
CA LYS A 98 -17.46 21.79 9.28
C LYS A 98 -16.20 21.03 8.88
N ALA A 99 -16.36 19.71 8.71
CA ALA A 99 -15.33 18.87 8.11
C ALA A 99 -15.10 19.28 6.64
N TRP A 100 -13.84 19.23 6.19
CA TRP A 100 -13.42 19.73 4.87
C TRP A 100 -13.88 18.89 3.67
N PHE A 101 -14.73 17.90 3.90
CA PHE A 101 -15.19 16.90 2.91
C PHE A 101 -16.65 17.11 2.46
N ASP A 102 -17.33 18.15 2.95
CA ASP A 102 -18.75 18.41 2.66
C ASP A 102 -18.90 19.03 1.25
N PHE A 103 -18.80 18.19 0.22
CA PHE A 103 -18.93 18.56 -1.18
C PHE A 103 -20.11 17.84 -1.86
N ASP A 104 -21.19 18.58 -2.07
CA ASP A 104 -22.29 18.18 -2.94
C ASP A 104 -21.83 17.87 -4.38
N GLY A 105 -22.58 17.00 -5.06
CA GLY A 105 -22.12 16.18 -6.18
C GLY A 105 -21.69 16.86 -7.48
N GLU A 106 -21.69 18.20 -7.58
CA GLU A 106 -21.53 18.93 -8.85
C GLU A 106 -20.10 19.46 -9.16
N LYS A 107 -19.10 19.24 -8.30
CA LYS A 107 -17.71 19.72 -8.54
C LYS A 107 -16.69 18.65 -8.93
N LYS A 108 -17.11 17.63 -9.69
CA LYS A 108 -16.22 16.54 -10.14
C LYS A 108 -15.32 16.86 -11.36
N HIS A 109 -15.54 17.96 -12.07
CA HIS A 109 -14.87 18.26 -13.36
C HIS A 109 -13.77 19.34 -13.33
N GLN A 110 -13.05 19.53 -12.22
CA GLN A 110 -11.90 20.46 -12.15
C GLN A 110 -10.64 19.88 -11.49
N LEU A 111 -10.43 18.57 -11.64
CA LEU A 111 -9.20 17.85 -11.22
C LEU A 111 -8.46 17.20 -12.40
N GLU A 112 -8.70 17.69 -13.63
CA GLU A 112 -8.23 17.06 -14.89
C GLU A 112 -7.10 17.84 -15.60
N VAL A 113 -6.63 18.98 -15.09
CA VAL A 113 -5.65 19.83 -15.81
C VAL A 113 -4.39 20.08 -14.98
N GLY A 114 -3.31 19.35 -15.33
CA GLY A 114 -1.93 19.69 -14.97
C GLY A 114 -1.38 19.05 -13.69
N GLY A 115 -0.72 17.88 -13.83
CA GLY A 115 0.10 17.27 -12.77
C GLY A 115 -0.61 16.13 -12.03
N GLY A 116 -0.32 14.89 -12.43
CA GLY A 116 -0.85 13.71 -11.75
C GLY A 116 -0.25 13.53 -10.36
N LEU A 117 -1.11 13.56 -9.32
CA LEU A 117 -0.88 12.91 -8.01
C LEU A 117 -2.09 13.03 -7.05
N VAL A 118 -3.05 13.94 -7.27
CA VAL A 118 -4.09 14.26 -6.27
C VAL A 118 -5.43 13.55 -6.49
N ALA A 119 -5.89 13.38 -7.74
CA ALA A 119 -7.25 12.87 -8.02
C ALA A 119 -7.50 11.44 -7.50
N GLY A 120 -6.58 10.50 -7.74
CA GLY A 120 -6.71 9.11 -7.27
C GLY A 120 -6.60 8.95 -5.75
N ALA A 121 -5.72 9.75 -5.12
CA ALA A 121 -5.54 9.74 -3.67
C ALA A 121 -6.76 10.33 -2.93
N ALA A 122 -7.44 11.33 -3.51
CA ALA A 122 -8.63 11.94 -2.91
C ALA A 122 -9.83 10.97 -2.87
N LEU A 123 -10.05 10.20 -3.94
CA LEU A 123 -11.15 9.22 -4.01
C LEU A 123 -10.95 8.06 -3.03
N LEU A 124 -9.73 7.53 -2.94
CA LEU A 124 -9.40 6.49 -1.97
C LEU A 124 -9.37 7.01 -0.54
N GLY A 125 -8.86 8.22 -0.29
CA GLY A 125 -8.83 8.83 1.04
C GLY A 125 -10.23 9.12 1.62
N ALA A 126 -11.18 9.56 0.79
CA ALA A 126 -12.57 9.75 1.21
C ALA A 126 -13.28 8.42 1.50
N GLY A 127 -12.97 7.35 0.76
CA GLY A 127 -13.50 6.01 1.02
C GLY A 127 -12.87 5.31 2.23
N TYR A 128 -11.57 5.52 2.48
CA TYR A 128 -10.81 4.86 3.55
C TYR A 128 -11.23 5.32 4.97
N LEU A 129 -11.79 6.52 5.11
CA LEU A 129 -12.22 7.08 6.40
C LEU A 129 -13.63 6.67 6.84
N ALA A 130 -14.37 5.90 6.03
CA ALA A 130 -15.83 5.78 6.16
C ALA A 130 -16.35 4.55 6.94
N PHE A 131 -15.51 3.59 7.36
CA PHE A 131 -16.00 2.32 7.95
C PHE A 131 -15.32 1.90 9.27
N LYS A 132 -16.15 1.31 10.15
CA LYS A 132 -15.93 0.76 11.51
C LYS A 132 -15.33 1.69 12.59
N GLY A 133 -16.04 1.74 13.72
CA GLY A 133 -15.89 2.72 14.80
C GLY A 133 -14.71 2.55 15.76
N HIS A 134 -13.54 2.09 15.29
CA HIS A 134 -12.32 2.15 16.09
C HIS A 134 -11.71 3.55 16.01
N LYS A 135 -11.51 4.21 17.15
CA LYS A 135 -10.80 5.51 17.24
C LYS A 135 -9.30 5.32 17.00
N LYS A 136 -8.92 5.05 15.74
CA LYS A 136 -7.53 5.16 15.29
C LYS A 136 -7.00 6.55 15.63
N SER A 137 -5.78 6.59 16.16
CA SER A 137 -5.05 7.82 16.40
C SER A 137 -4.78 8.58 15.09
N GLU A 138 -4.55 9.88 15.19
CA GLU A 138 -4.17 10.71 14.05
C GLU A 138 -2.83 10.27 13.43
N GLU A 139 -1.96 9.64 14.21
CA GLU A 139 -0.68 9.10 13.72
C GLU A 139 -0.89 7.81 12.91
N GLU A 140 -1.74 6.90 13.37
CA GLU A 140 -2.11 5.69 12.62
C GLU A 140 -2.80 6.03 11.30
N LYS A 141 -3.74 7.00 11.30
CA LYS A 141 -4.37 7.47 10.06
C LYS A 141 -3.35 8.01 9.07
N LYS A 142 -2.43 8.87 9.53
CA LYS A 142 -1.35 9.42 8.68
C LYS A 142 -0.44 8.32 8.13
N ALA A 143 -0.07 7.34 8.96
CA ALA A 143 0.75 6.20 8.54
C ALA A 143 0.04 5.36 7.46
N GLN A 144 -1.27 5.11 7.62
CA GLN A 144 -2.09 4.39 6.64
C GLN A 144 -2.24 5.16 5.33
N THR A 145 -2.54 6.47 5.38
CA THR A 145 -2.61 7.32 4.18
C THR A 145 -1.28 7.37 3.43
N TRP A 146 -0.16 7.46 4.16
CA TRP A 146 1.18 7.45 3.57
C TRP A 146 1.53 6.10 2.93
N ALA A 147 1.23 4.98 3.59
CA ALA A 147 1.45 3.64 3.05
C ALA A 147 0.61 3.37 1.80
N LEU A 148 -0.66 3.81 1.79
CA LEU A 148 -1.53 3.80 0.62
C LEU A 148 -0.93 4.62 -0.54
N GLN A 149 -0.41 5.82 -0.26
CA GLN A 149 0.21 6.67 -1.28
C GLN A 149 1.46 6.02 -1.90
N ASN A 150 2.30 5.37 -1.09
CA ASN A 150 3.45 4.63 -1.61
C ASN A 150 3.02 3.45 -2.49
N TRP A 151 2.05 2.63 -2.03
CA TRP A 151 1.55 1.51 -2.85
C TRP A 151 0.97 1.99 -4.18
N LEU A 152 0.23 3.11 -4.19
CA LEU A 152 -0.28 3.72 -5.42
C LEU A 152 0.85 4.18 -6.36
N GLN A 153 1.89 4.83 -5.82
CA GLN A 153 3.04 5.26 -6.60
C GLN A 153 3.79 4.06 -7.20
N ASP A 154 3.99 3.00 -6.43
CA ASP A 154 4.63 1.77 -6.92
C ASP A 154 3.76 1.03 -7.95
N ALA A 155 2.44 1.05 -7.78
CA ALA A 155 1.49 0.45 -8.72
C ALA A 155 1.44 1.23 -10.04
N GLN A 156 1.52 2.57 -10.00
CA GLN A 156 1.69 3.42 -11.18
C GLN A 156 3.01 3.09 -11.89
N ALA A 157 4.12 3.02 -11.16
CA ALA A 157 5.44 2.70 -11.73
C ALA A 157 5.47 1.30 -12.39
N ARG A 158 4.91 0.26 -11.75
CA ARG A 158 4.73 -1.07 -12.36
C ARG A 158 3.92 -1.02 -13.65
N THR A 159 2.82 -0.27 -13.63
CA THR A 159 1.90 -0.15 -14.76
C THR A 159 2.52 0.59 -15.95
N GLU A 160 3.22 1.69 -15.71
CA GLU A 160 3.96 2.41 -16.74
C GLU A 160 5.08 1.55 -17.30
N GLN A 161 5.82 0.85 -16.44
CA GLN A 161 6.89 -0.05 -16.83
C GLN A 161 6.39 -1.20 -17.73
N TYR A 162 5.23 -1.78 -17.41
CA TYR A 162 4.55 -2.77 -18.25
C TYR A 162 4.09 -2.16 -19.59
N ARG A 163 3.52 -0.96 -19.60
CA ARG A 163 3.08 -0.28 -20.83
C ARG A 163 4.24 0.04 -21.79
N HIS A 164 5.42 0.40 -21.25
CA HIS A 164 6.59 0.74 -22.06
C HIS A 164 7.40 -0.49 -22.51
N ASN A 165 7.52 -1.53 -21.69
CA ASN A 165 8.45 -2.64 -21.92
C ASN A 165 7.76 -4.00 -22.15
N GLY A 166 6.44 -4.09 -21.98
CA GLY A 166 5.70 -5.34 -21.95
C GLY A 166 5.81 -6.10 -20.60
N PRO A 167 5.26 -7.33 -20.53
CA PRO A 167 5.39 -8.20 -19.35
C PRO A 167 6.85 -8.60 -19.13
N ARG A 168 7.26 -8.69 -17.85
CA ARG A 168 8.61 -9.12 -17.44
C ARG A 168 8.62 -10.55 -16.90
N GLY A 169 7.48 -11.03 -16.44
CA GLY A 169 7.22 -12.42 -16.09
C GLY A 169 5.83 -12.90 -16.51
N PRO A 170 5.46 -14.13 -16.15
CA PRO A 170 4.17 -14.71 -16.49
C PRO A 170 3.01 -14.20 -15.61
N ALA A 171 3.30 -13.38 -14.59
CA ALA A 171 2.35 -12.78 -13.67
C ALA A 171 2.80 -11.34 -13.35
N GLU A 172 1.95 -10.35 -13.65
CA GLU A 172 2.22 -8.92 -13.47
C GLU A 172 1.02 -8.22 -12.82
N TRP A 173 1.29 -7.26 -11.93
CA TRP A 173 0.26 -6.47 -11.25
C TRP A 173 0.11 -5.10 -11.89
N ILE A 174 -1.08 -4.83 -12.43
CA ILE A 174 -1.38 -3.62 -13.20
C ILE A 174 -2.46 -2.81 -12.48
N LEU A 175 -2.18 -1.54 -12.21
CA LEU A 175 -3.12 -0.59 -11.63
C LEU A 175 -4.29 -0.39 -12.59
N ASN A 176 -5.48 -0.70 -12.10
CA ASN A 176 -6.75 -0.54 -12.80
C ASN A 176 -7.68 0.42 -12.05
N GLN A 177 -8.57 1.07 -12.80
CA GLN A 177 -9.60 1.93 -12.24
C GLN A 177 -10.98 1.55 -12.80
N GLY A 178 -11.94 1.40 -11.90
CA GLY A 178 -13.31 1.03 -12.23
C GLY A 178 -13.43 -0.36 -12.84
N LYS A 179 -14.29 -0.45 -13.86
CA LYS A 179 -14.77 -1.70 -14.47
C LYS A 179 -14.01 -2.10 -15.76
N ASN A 180 -13.02 -1.32 -16.20
CA ASN A 180 -12.32 -1.58 -17.46
C ASN A 180 -11.28 -2.70 -17.26
N ILE A 181 -11.67 -3.96 -17.39
CA ILE A 181 -10.78 -5.10 -17.15
C ILE A 181 -9.83 -5.29 -18.35
N PRO A 182 -8.48 -5.31 -18.14
CA PRO A 182 -7.53 -5.61 -19.21
C PRO A 182 -7.76 -6.98 -19.86
N HIS A 183 -7.63 -7.04 -21.18
CA HIS A 183 -7.92 -8.25 -21.97
C HIS A 183 -7.05 -9.47 -21.64
N ASN A 184 -5.91 -9.29 -20.97
CA ASN A 184 -5.01 -10.35 -20.52
C ASN A 184 -4.99 -10.53 -18.99
N ALA A 185 -6.03 -10.04 -18.29
CA ALA A 185 -6.28 -10.36 -16.90
C ALA A 185 -6.50 -11.88 -16.72
N ILE A 186 -5.93 -12.45 -15.66
CA ILE A 186 -6.05 -13.90 -15.41
C ILE A 186 -7.46 -14.21 -14.92
N VAL A 187 -8.18 -15.01 -15.71
CA VAL A 187 -9.51 -15.54 -15.42
C VAL A 187 -9.38 -16.71 -14.45
N VAL A 188 -10.18 -16.69 -13.40
CA VAL A 188 -10.25 -17.75 -12.36
C VAL A 188 -11.48 -18.61 -12.53
N GLY A 189 -12.62 -17.97 -12.79
CA GLY A 189 -13.88 -18.69 -12.92
C GLY A 189 -14.97 -17.84 -13.55
N ARG A 190 -16.12 -18.47 -13.72
CA ARG A 190 -17.37 -17.79 -14.06
C ARG A 190 -18.41 -18.09 -12.99
N GLU A 191 -19.11 -17.04 -12.57
CA GLU A 191 -20.26 -17.12 -11.69
C GLU A 191 -21.45 -16.56 -12.48
N HIS A 192 -22.38 -17.43 -12.90
CA HIS A 192 -23.39 -17.07 -13.91
C HIS A 192 -22.69 -16.49 -15.17
N ASP A 193 -23.11 -15.33 -15.64
CA ASP A 193 -22.48 -14.62 -16.77
C ASP A 193 -21.25 -13.78 -16.38
N TRP A 194 -20.90 -13.73 -15.09
CA TRP A 194 -19.81 -12.89 -14.57
C TRP A 194 -18.47 -13.61 -14.72
N THR A 195 -17.49 -12.97 -15.36
CA THR A 195 -16.12 -13.48 -15.38
C THR A 195 -15.35 -12.91 -14.18
N LEU A 196 -14.74 -13.79 -13.39
CA LEU A 196 -14.01 -13.44 -12.17
C LEU A 196 -12.50 -13.42 -12.42
N TYR A 197 -11.87 -12.32 -12.05
CA TYR A 197 -10.44 -12.05 -12.21
C TYR A 197 -9.79 -11.82 -10.85
N ILE A 198 -8.47 -11.99 -10.76
CA ILE A 198 -7.71 -11.77 -9.53
C ILE A 198 -7.39 -10.27 -9.39
N CYS A 199 -7.73 -9.68 -8.25
CA CYS A 199 -7.29 -8.33 -7.89
C CYS A 199 -6.56 -8.31 -6.54
N ARG A 200 -5.90 -7.20 -6.28
CA ARG A 200 -5.40 -6.83 -4.95
C ARG A 200 -5.49 -5.33 -4.71
N ALA A 201 -5.50 -4.94 -3.45
CA ALA A 201 -5.41 -3.53 -3.08
C ALA A 201 -4.79 -3.34 -1.69
N PHE A 202 -4.24 -2.16 -1.44
CA PHE A 202 -3.85 -1.78 -0.08
C PHE A 202 -5.08 -1.54 0.79
N TYR A 203 -5.15 -2.21 1.94
CA TYR A 203 -6.20 -2.04 2.93
C TYR A 203 -5.65 -2.37 4.33
N GLU A 204 -5.99 -1.53 5.31
CA GLU A 204 -5.64 -1.73 6.74
C GLU A 204 -4.16 -2.03 7.05
N GLY A 205 -3.24 -1.51 6.24
CA GLY A 205 -1.79 -1.67 6.41
C GLY A 205 -1.20 -2.85 5.67
N GLY A 206 -2.05 -3.72 5.10
CA GLY A 206 -1.66 -4.82 4.24
C GLY A 206 -2.03 -4.59 2.78
N ILE A 207 -1.68 -5.56 1.93
CA ILE A 207 -2.15 -5.69 0.56
C ILE A 207 -3.00 -6.96 0.50
N GLN A 208 -4.32 -6.79 0.35
CA GLN A 208 -5.31 -7.87 0.37
C GLN A 208 -5.63 -8.33 -1.06
N ILE A 209 -5.88 -9.63 -1.24
CA ILE A 209 -6.24 -10.25 -2.53
C ILE A 209 -7.76 -10.48 -2.57
N GLY A 210 -8.37 -10.37 -3.75
CA GLY A 210 -9.80 -10.60 -3.93
C GLY A 210 -10.21 -10.81 -5.39
N LYS A 211 -11.48 -10.49 -5.66
CA LYS A 211 -12.14 -10.67 -6.96
C LYS A 211 -12.38 -9.34 -7.67
N ALA A 212 -12.06 -9.30 -8.95
CA ALA A 212 -12.48 -8.24 -9.87
C ALA A 212 -13.44 -8.77 -10.93
N SER A 213 -14.33 -7.91 -11.39
CA SER A 213 -15.26 -8.15 -12.50
C SER A 213 -15.84 -6.83 -12.98
N ASP A 214 -16.08 -6.71 -14.28
CA ASP A 214 -16.68 -5.53 -14.91
C ASP A 214 -18.13 -5.28 -14.45
N VAL A 215 -18.84 -6.33 -14.03
CA VAL A 215 -20.19 -6.20 -13.45
C VAL A 215 -20.20 -5.57 -12.04
N PHE A 216 -19.13 -5.72 -11.24
CA PHE A 216 -19.12 -5.25 -9.85
C PHE A 216 -19.23 -3.72 -9.75
N LYS A 217 -19.95 -3.21 -8.73
CA LYS A 217 -20.29 -1.79 -8.57
C LYS A 217 -19.11 -0.84 -8.79
N LYS A 218 -17.93 -1.19 -8.29
CA LYS A 218 -16.67 -0.43 -8.46
C LYS A 218 -15.59 -1.16 -9.29
N GLY A 219 -15.80 -2.42 -9.67
CA GLY A 219 -14.82 -3.25 -10.39
C GLY A 219 -14.09 -4.28 -9.54
N ALA A 220 -13.75 -3.97 -8.28
CA ALA A 220 -13.09 -4.92 -7.37
C ALA A 220 -13.79 -5.07 -6.01
N VAL A 221 -13.58 -6.24 -5.40
CA VAL A 221 -13.99 -6.61 -4.04
C VAL A 221 -12.87 -7.42 -3.38
N ILE A 222 -12.40 -6.97 -2.21
CA ILE A 222 -11.50 -7.73 -1.33
C ILE A 222 -12.23 -8.16 -0.05
N GLY A 223 -11.74 -9.21 0.61
CA GLY A 223 -12.20 -9.60 1.95
C GLY A 223 -11.28 -9.05 3.03
N TYR A 224 -11.84 -8.48 4.11
CA TYR A 224 -11.12 -8.12 5.33
C TYR A 224 -12.05 -8.01 6.53
N ASP A 225 -11.66 -8.56 7.70
CA ASP A 225 -12.42 -8.51 8.97
C ASP A 225 -13.88 -8.99 8.82
N ASP A 226 -14.07 -10.09 8.07
CA ASP A 226 -15.37 -10.68 7.69
C ASP A 226 -16.33 -9.76 6.91
N GLU A 227 -15.79 -8.75 6.20
CA GLU A 227 -16.54 -7.85 5.32
C GLU A 227 -16.00 -7.84 3.88
N GLU A 228 -16.91 -7.64 2.91
CA GLU A 228 -16.56 -7.34 1.51
C GLU A 228 -16.31 -5.84 1.29
N ILE A 229 -15.07 -5.47 0.95
CA ILE A 229 -14.68 -4.09 0.69
C ILE A 229 -14.66 -3.81 -0.82
N HIS A 230 -15.60 -3.01 -1.29
CA HIS A 230 -15.69 -2.59 -2.69
C HIS A 230 -14.73 -1.44 -3.01
N LEU A 231 -13.89 -1.64 -4.03
CA LEU A 231 -12.81 -0.71 -4.43
C LEU A 231 -12.90 -0.36 -5.92
N ASP A 232 -12.66 0.91 -6.23
CA ASP A 232 -12.62 1.46 -7.59
C ASP A 232 -11.20 1.66 -8.13
N THR A 233 -10.19 1.59 -7.27
CA THR A 233 -8.78 1.64 -7.64
C THR A 233 -8.07 0.47 -6.98
N TYR A 234 -7.47 -0.41 -7.78
CA TYR A 234 -6.91 -1.69 -7.36
C TYR A 234 -5.85 -2.13 -8.37
N GLU A 235 -5.00 -3.08 -8.04
CA GLU A 235 -4.20 -3.79 -9.04
C GLU A 235 -4.92 -5.06 -9.49
N ILE A 236 -4.91 -5.34 -10.78
CA ILE A 236 -5.40 -6.59 -11.36
C ILE A 236 -4.22 -7.43 -11.83
N LEU A 237 -4.32 -8.75 -11.66
CA LEU A 237 -3.29 -9.66 -12.14
C LEU A 237 -3.49 -9.94 -13.63
N VAL A 238 -2.50 -9.56 -14.43
CA VAL A 238 -2.41 -9.94 -15.85
C VAL A 238 -1.26 -10.92 -16.03
N GLY A 239 -1.30 -11.75 -17.09
CA GLY A 239 -0.23 -12.72 -17.29
C GLY A 239 -0.48 -13.76 -18.36
N ASP A 240 0.31 -14.81 -18.30
CA ASP A 240 0.30 -15.94 -19.23
C ASP A 240 0.34 -17.26 -18.47
N MET A 241 -0.75 -18.01 -18.54
CA MET A 241 -0.89 -19.31 -17.88
C MET A 241 0.06 -20.39 -18.44
N ARG A 242 0.84 -20.12 -19.49
CA ARG A 242 1.96 -21.01 -19.90
C ARG A 242 3.13 -20.99 -18.92
N GLY A 243 3.27 -19.92 -18.12
CA GLY A 243 4.28 -19.81 -17.06
C GLY A 243 3.73 -19.91 -15.63
N LEU A 244 2.46 -20.31 -15.49
CA LEU A 244 1.77 -20.45 -14.21
C LEU A 244 0.99 -21.77 -14.15
N ARG A 245 0.73 -22.26 -12.95
CA ARG A 245 -0.13 -23.43 -12.72
C ARG A 245 -0.86 -23.31 -11.40
N TRP A 246 -2.08 -23.84 -11.34
CA TRP A 246 -2.82 -24.03 -10.10
C TRP A 246 -2.36 -25.32 -9.44
N VAL A 247 -2.00 -25.26 -8.16
CA VAL A 247 -1.57 -26.42 -7.35
C VAL A 247 -2.59 -26.66 -6.25
N ASP A 248 -3.09 -27.88 -6.13
CA ASP A 248 -4.05 -28.26 -5.09
C ASP A 248 -3.47 -28.09 -3.68
N ALA A 249 -4.27 -27.53 -2.78
CA ALA A 249 -3.93 -27.33 -1.37
C ALA A 249 -5.16 -27.57 -0.49
N SER A 250 -4.94 -27.96 0.76
CA SER A 250 -6.03 -28.19 1.71
C SER A 250 -5.71 -27.71 3.13
N GLY A 251 -6.74 -27.16 3.80
CA GLY A 251 -6.62 -26.57 5.13
C GLY A 251 -5.65 -25.40 5.18
N ARG A 252 -4.88 -25.32 6.26
CA ARG A 252 -3.83 -24.30 6.43
C ARG A 252 -2.70 -24.49 5.43
N LEU A 253 -2.31 -23.43 4.73
CA LEU A 253 -1.35 -23.53 3.63
C LEU A 253 0.07 -23.87 4.13
N ASP A 254 0.55 -25.05 3.77
CA ASP A 254 1.97 -25.39 3.79
C ASP A 254 2.61 -25.04 2.43
N VAL A 255 3.42 -23.99 2.42
CA VAL A 255 4.14 -23.52 1.21
C VAL A 255 5.21 -24.52 0.75
N ALA A 256 5.81 -25.29 1.65
CA ALA A 256 6.82 -26.29 1.28
C ALA A 256 6.18 -27.51 0.62
N ALA A 257 4.96 -27.88 1.03
CA ALA A 257 4.21 -29.01 0.47
C ALA A 257 3.73 -28.78 -0.99
N LEU A 258 3.67 -27.53 -1.48
CA LEU A 258 3.21 -27.21 -2.84
C LEU A 258 4.10 -27.80 -3.96
N GLY A 259 5.37 -28.12 -3.69
CA GLY A 259 6.31 -28.58 -4.73
C GLY A 259 6.51 -27.58 -5.88
N ALA A 260 6.16 -26.31 -5.66
CA ALA A 260 6.18 -25.22 -6.64
C ALA A 260 6.36 -23.89 -5.89
N ARG A 261 6.87 -22.85 -6.56
CA ARG A 261 6.93 -21.51 -5.98
C ARG A 261 5.57 -20.82 -6.13
N PRO A 262 4.84 -20.50 -5.06
CA PRO A 262 3.58 -19.76 -5.16
C PRO A 262 3.82 -18.31 -5.60
N VAL A 263 2.80 -17.71 -6.21
CA VAL A 263 2.76 -16.28 -6.53
C VAL A 263 2.28 -15.53 -5.28
N GLU A 264 3.18 -14.76 -4.67
CA GLU A 264 2.81 -13.84 -3.59
C GLU A 264 1.92 -12.73 -4.16
N GLY A 265 0.68 -12.64 -3.67
CA GLY A 265 -0.26 -11.61 -4.11
C GLY A 265 -0.25 -10.38 -3.22
N GLY A 266 0.03 -10.54 -1.93
CA GLY A 266 0.08 -9.45 -0.97
C GLY A 266 0.62 -9.88 0.38
N ARG A 267 0.40 -9.06 1.42
CA ARG A 267 0.83 -9.30 2.79
C ARG A 267 -0.15 -8.70 3.78
N GLU A 268 -0.31 -9.32 4.94
CA GLU A 268 -0.99 -8.70 6.08
C GLU A 268 -0.15 -7.54 6.66
N SER A 269 -0.76 -6.73 7.52
CA SER A 269 -0.11 -5.56 8.15
C SER A 269 1.05 -5.91 9.10
N ASP A 270 1.14 -7.17 9.55
CA ASP A 270 2.27 -7.74 10.29
C ASP A 270 3.39 -8.30 9.38
N GLY A 271 3.23 -8.18 8.05
CA GLY A 271 4.15 -8.70 7.05
C GLY A 271 3.93 -10.15 6.62
N THR A 272 2.93 -10.86 7.18
CA THR A 272 2.62 -12.25 6.80
C THR A 272 2.26 -12.34 5.32
N PRO A 273 2.92 -13.21 4.52
CA PRO A 273 2.58 -13.39 3.11
C PRO A 273 1.15 -13.89 2.88
N LEU A 274 0.51 -13.31 1.87
CA LEU A 274 -0.75 -13.76 1.28
C LEU A 274 -0.49 -14.24 -0.15
N TYR A 275 -0.88 -15.48 -0.42
CA TYR A 275 -0.76 -16.10 -1.73
C TYR A 275 -2.11 -16.12 -2.43
N ILE A 276 -2.06 -16.07 -3.77
CA ILE A 276 -3.23 -16.07 -4.62
C ILE A 276 -3.86 -17.46 -4.58
N ALA A 277 -5.08 -17.53 -4.09
CA ALA A 277 -5.87 -18.75 -4.07
C ALA A 277 -7.08 -18.63 -5.00
N GLU A 278 -7.53 -19.77 -5.52
CA GLU A 278 -8.87 -19.93 -6.06
C GLU A 278 -9.60 -21.03 -5.30
N ALA A 279 -10.88 -20.83 -4.99
CA ALA A 279 -11.67 -21.75 -4.18
C ALA A 279 -13.05 -22.01 -4.81
N PRO A 280 -13.51 -23.28 -4.84
CA PRO A 280 -14.86 -23.60 -5.26
C PRO A 280 -15.88 -23.15 -4.20
N HIS A 281 -16.87 -22.36 -4.60
CA HIS A 281 -17.98 -21.95 -3.74
C HIS A 281 -19.26 -21.80 -4.57
N LYS A 282 -20.39 -22.27 -4.04
CA LYS A 282 -21.74 -22.09 -4.63
C LYS A 282 -21.88 -22.43 -6.13
N GLY A 283 -21.05 -23.34 -6.65
CA GLY A 283 -21.08 -23.77 -8.06
C GLY A 283 -20.14 -22.99 -9.00
N ALA A 284 -19.42 -21.99 -8.49
CA ALA A 284 -18.39 -21.25 -9.20
C ALA A 284 -17.01 -21.41 -8.54
N VAL A 285 -15.98 -20.84 -9.15
CA VAL A 285 -14.61 -20.75 -8.60
C VAL A 285 -14.27 -19.28 -8.41
N HIS A 286 -13.88 -18.92 -7.18
CA HIS A 286 -13.65 -17.54 -6.77
C HIS A 286 -12.19 -17.30 -6.37
N PRO A 287 -11.56 -16.18 -6.78
CA PRO A 287 -10.26 -15.79 -6.27
C PRO A 287 -10.33 -15.24 -4.85
N GLY A 288 -9.24 -15.42 -4.11
CA GLY A 288 -9.04 -14.90 -2.77
C GLY A 288 -7.61 -15.08 -2.28
N LYS A 289 -7.43 -15.13 -0.95
CA LYS A 289 -6.14 -15.21 -0.26
C LYS A 289 -5.97 -16.54 0.47
N ALA A 290 -4.78 -17.12 0.43
CA ALA A 290 -4.37 -18.21 1.32
C ALA A 290 -3.04 -17.85 2.01
N SER A 291 -2.82 -18.38 3.20
CA SER A 291 -1.61 -18.14 4.00
C SER A 291 -1.41 -19.26 5.01
N SER A 292 -0.18 -19.44 5.47
CA SER A 292 0.13 -20.34 6.58
C SER A 292 -0.49 -19.90 7.91
N LYS A 293 -1.00 -18.65 8.01
CA LYS A 293 -1.78 -18.17 9.15
C LYS A 293 -3.29 -18.42 9.06
N LEU A 294 -3.84 -18.72 7.87
CA LEU A 294 -5.28 -18.95 7.64
C LEU A 294 -5.60 -20.46 7.62
N ASP A 295 -6.83 -20.86 7.99
CA ASP A 295 -7.26 -22.27 8.03
C ASP A 295 -7.77 -22.82 6.68
N GLY A 296 -7.69 -22.01 5.62
CA GLY A 296 -8.10 -22.34 4.26
C GLY A 296 -7.86 -21.16 3.31
N ALA A 297 -8.34 -21.27 2.08
CA ALA A 297 -8.50 -20.09 1.22
C ALA A 297 -9.67 -19.25 1.72
N VAL A 298 -9.45 -17.94 1.88
CA VAL A 298 -10.46 -16.97 2.26
C VAL A 298 -10.87 -16.19 1.01
N ILE A 299 -12.15 -16.27 0.66
CA ILE A 299 -12.75 -15.55 -0.47
C ILE A 299 -13.80 -14.53 0.02
N PRO A 300 -13.90 -13.34 -0.61
CA PRO A 300 -15.05 -12.46 -0.43
C PRO A 300 -16.29 -13.09 -1.10
N TYR A 301 -17.38 -13.27 -0.35
CA TYR A 301 -18.66 -13.76 -0.88
C TYR A 301 -19.86 -13.33 -0.01
N ASP A 302 -20.90 -12.80 -0.64
CA ASP A 302 -22.19 -12.42 -0.04
C ASP A 302 -22.02 -11.48 1.17
N ASN A 303 -21.35 -10.35 0.95
CA ASN A 303 -21.03 -9.31 1.94
C ASN A 303 -20.02 -9.69 3.03
N HIS A 304 -19.56 -10.95 3.05
CA HIS A 304 -18.71 -11.52 4.10
C HIS A 304 -17.45 -12.21 3.56
N GLU A 305 -16.56 -12.66 4.45
CA GLU A 305 -15.52 -13.61 4.09
C GLU A 305 -16.04 -15.06 4.21
N LYS A 306 -15.54 -15.97 3.36
CA LYS A 306 -15.81 -17.41 3.44
C LYS A 306 -14.49 -18.16 3.38
N THR A 307 -14.26 -19.01 4.38
CA THR A 307 -13.11 -19.94 4.38
C THR A 307 -13.51 -21.22 3.67
N VAL A 308 -12.69 -21.66 2.72
CA VAL A 308 -12.85 -22.89 1.95
C VAL A 308 -11.61 -23.75 2.15
N HIS A 309 -11.80 -24.96 2.67
CA HIS A 309 -10.67 -25.82 3.04
C HIS A 309 -10.03 -26.56 1.87
N ASN A 310 -10.71 -26.79 0.74
CA ASN A 310 -10.13 -27.39 -0.47
C ASN A 310 -10.05 -26.33 -1.56
N TYR A 311 -8.85 -25.98 -2.00
CA TYR A 311 -8.60 -24.84 -2.89
C TYR A 311 -7.34 -25.08 -3.72
N ARG A 312 -7.00 -24.16 -4.61
CA ARG A 312 -5.74 -24.20 -5.36
C ARG A 312 -4.97 -22.89 -5.19
N VAL A 313 -3.65 -22.98 -5.18
CA VAL A 313 -2.74 -21.83 -5.08
C VAL A 313 -2.07 -21.60 -6.44
N LEU A 314 -2.06 -20.35 -6.89
CA LEU A 314 -1.37 -19.97 -8.12
C LEU A 314 0.14 -20.04 -7.90
N CYS A 315 0.82 -20.87 -8.68
CA CYS A 315 2.26 -21.06 -8.64
C CYS A 315 2.89 -20.77 -10.00
N TYR A 316 4.19 -20.50 -10.01
CA TYR A 316 4.98 -20.53 -11.24
C TYR A 316 5.07 -21.98 -11.77
N ALA A 317 4.99 -22.13 -13.10
CA ALA A 317 4.98 -23.43 -13.77
C ALA A 317 6.34 -24.14 -13.75
#